data_AF-A0A0C2T9X8-F1
#
_entry.id   AF-A0A0C2T9X8-F1
#
_cell.length_a   1.000
_cell.length_b   1.000
_cell.length_c   1.000
_cell.angle_alpha   90.00
_cell.angle_beta   90.00
_cell.angle_gamma   90.00
#
_symmetry.space_group_name_H-M   'P 1'
#
loop_
_entity.id
_entity.type
_entity.pdbx_description
1 polymer ?
#
loop_
_entity_poly.entity_id
_entity_poly.type
_entity_poly.pdbx_seq_one_letter_code
_entity_poly.pdbx_strand_id
1 'polypeptide(L)'
;LMQEVRVINKHVSGSSAARIEMRNQIRAMITHFGMPIFFITINPADVYNPVVKFLAGAEIDIDQLLPEQVPNFWEQAVLVARNPAVAAKFFNIYMKAFIHVL
;
A
#
# COMPACT_ATOMS: atom_id res chain seq x y z
N LEU A 1 33.02 -4.13 -8.87
CA LEU A 1 32.36 -2.90 -8.38
C LEU A 1 30.84 -2.84 -8.61
N MET A 2 30.30 -2.49 -9.79
CA MET A 2 28.85 -2.23 -9.93
C MET A 2 27.94 -3.45 -9.67
N GLN A 3 28.41 -4.67 -9.98
CA GLN A 3 27.70 -5.91 -9.66
C GLN A 3 27.72 -6.22 -8.16
N GLU A 4 28.86 -6.01 -7.47
CA GLU A 4 28.97 -6.23 -6.01
C GLU A 4 28.08 -5.27 -5.24
N VAL A 5 28.02 -3.99 -5.65
CA VAL A 5 27.11 -2.99 -5.07
C VAL A 5 25.64 -3.40 -5.26
N ARG A 6 25.28 -4.02 -6.38
CA ARG A 6 23.92 -4.55 -6.61
C ARG A 6 23.61 -5.74 -5.70
N VAL A 7 24.57 -6.65 -5.46
CA VAL A 7 24.39 -7.82 -4.59
C VAL A 7 24.12 -7.42 -3.15
N ILE A 8 24.77 -6.37 -2.66
CA ILE A 8 24.52 -5.84 -1.32
C ILE A 8 23.18 -5.11 -1.28
N ASN A 9 22.92 -4.24 -2.26
CA ASN A 9 21.69 -3.43 -2.30
C ASN A 9 20.41 -4.24 -2.47
N LYS A 10 20.45 -5.49 -2.96
CA LYS A 10 19.24 -6.31 -3.11
C LYS A 10 18.50 -6.54 -1.77
N HIS A 11 19.24 -6.55 -0.66
CA HIS A 11 18.68 -6.69 0.69
C HIS A 11 18.18 -5.36 1.27
N VAL A 12 18.47 -4.23 0.61
CA VAL A 12 17.93 -2.93 0.98
C VAL A 12 16.55 -2.80 0.36
N SER A 13 15.52 -2.86 1.19
CA SER A 13 14.13 -2.70 0.77
C SER A 13 13.94 -1.40 -0.02
N GLY A 14 13.28 -1.49 -1.17
CA GLY A 14 13.03 -0.35 -2.07
C GLY A 14 14.19 0.01 -3.01
N SER A 15 15.36 -0.61 -2.89
CA SER A 15 16.48 -0.34 -3.82
C SER A 15 16.17 -0.78 -5.25
N SER A 16 16.89 -0.22 -6.22
CA SER A 16 16.81 -0.65 -7.63
C SER A 16 17.12 -2.14 -7.80
N ALA A 17 18.03 -2.69 -6.99
CA ALA A 17 18.38 -4.10 -7.03
C ALA A 17 17.24 -4.99 -6.47
N ALA A 18 16.65 -4.61 -5.33
CA ALA A 18 15.49 -5.30 -4.76
C ALA A 18 14.30 -5.31 -5.74
N ARG A 19 14.06 -4.19 -6.44
CA ARG A 19 13.03 -4.09 -7.48
C ARG A 19 13.29 -5.00 -8.69
N ILE A 20 14.55 -5.25 -9.05
CA ILE A 20 14.90 -6.21 -10.12
C ILE A 20 14.66 -7.63 -9.63
N GLU A 21 15.06 -7.94 -8.39
CA GLU A 21 14.85 -9.25 -7.78
C GLU A 21 13.36 -9.61 -7.70
N MET A 22 12.50 -8.71 -7.21
CA MET A 22 11.04 -8.91 -7.18
C MET A 22 10.46 -9.17 -8.58
N ARG A 23 10.93 -8.47 -9.62
CA ARG A 23 10.49 -8.72 -11.00
C ARG A 23 10.91 -10.10 -11.50
N ASN A 24 12.10 -10.56 -11.14
CA ASN A 24 12.55 -11.90 -11.50
C ASN A 24 11.76 -12.98 -10.77
N GLN A 25 11.35 -12.76 -9.51
CA GLN A 25 10.44 -13.65 -8.79
C GLN A 25 9.09 -13.75 -9.50
N ILE A 26 8.49 -12.62 -9.91
CA ILE A 26 7.24 -12.61 -10.69
C ILE A 26 7.39 -13.44 -11.98
N ARG A 27 8.50 -13.26 -12.72
CA ARG A 27 8.77 -14.05 -13.94
C ARG A 27 8.89 -15.55 -13.64
N ALA A 28 9.60 -15.93 -12.58
CA ALA A 28 9.74 -17.32 -12.17
C ALA A 28 8.37 -17.93 -11.80
N MET A 29 7.52 -17.18 -11.10
CA MET A 29 6.16 -17.59 -10.77
C MET A 29 5.30 -17.79 -12.03
N ILE A 30 5.40 -16.90 -13.03
CA ILE A 30 4.70 -17.06 -14.31
C ILE A 30 5.18 -18.32 -15.05
N THR A 31 6.47 -18.61 -15.05
CA THR A 31 7.01 -19.83 -15.66
C THR A 31 6.54 -21.09 -14.92
N HIS A 32 6.42 -21.05 -13.59
CA HIS A 32 6.08 -22.21 -12.77
C HIS A 32 4.56 -22.47 -12.68
N PHE A 33 3.76 -21.43 -12.43
CA PHE A 33 2.31 -21.52 -12.23
C PHE A 33 1.49 -21.19 -13.48
N GLY A 34 2.13 -20.72 -14.55
CA GLY A 34 1.46 -20.21 -15.75
C GLY A 34 1.15 -18.71 -15.66
N MET A 35 0.65 -18.16 -16.77
CA MET A 35 0.28 -16.76 -16.85
C MET A 35 -0.96 -16.47 -16.01
N PRO A 36 -0.96 -15.44 -15.14
CA PRO A 36 -2.15 -15.05 -14.41
C PRO A 36 -3.22 -14.53 -15.36
N ILE A 37 -4.48 -14.84 -15.06
CA ILE A 37 -5.65 -14.35 -15.82
C ILE A 37 -5.80 -12.83 -15.64
N PHE A 38 -5.45 -12.32 -14.45
CA PHE A 38 -5.51 -10.89 -14.13
C PHE A 38 -4.21 -10.40 -13.50
N PHE A 39 -3.76 -9.21 -13.90
CA PHE A 39 -2.69 -8.46 -13.26
C PHE A 39 -3.27 -7.17 -12.69
N ILE A 40 -3.46 -7.12 -11.36
CA ILE A 40 -4.11 -6.00 -10.68
C ILE A 40 -3.09 -5.28 -9.81
N THR A 41 -2.99 -3.96 -9.97
CA THR A 41 -2.20 -3.08 -9.07
C THR A 41 -3.17 -2.21 -8.30
N ILE A 42 -3.13 -2.29 -6.96
CA ILE A 42 -4.01 -1.55 -6.07
C ILE A 42 -3.17 -0.53 -5.32
N ASN A 43 -3.65 0.71 -5.30
CA ASN A 43 -3.05 1.78 -4.53
C ASN A 43 -4.16 2.52 -3.75
N PRO A 44 -4.56 2.01 -2.57
CA PRO A 44 -5.59 2.66 -1.78
C PRO A 44 -5.08 4.02 -1.30
N ALA A 45 -5.78 5.09 -1.67
CA ALA A 45 -5.36 6.45 -1.37
C ALA A 45 -5.70 6.82 0.09
N ASP A 46 -4.71 6.77 0.97
CA ASP A 46 -4.83 7.10 2.39
C ASP A 46 -5.05 8.60 2.66
N VAL A 47 -4.57 9.47 1.77
CA VAL A 47 -4.69 10.94 1.85
C VAL A 47 -6.04 11.52 1.42
N TYR A 48 -6.96 10.69 0.94
CA TYR A 48 -8.32 11.11 0.56
C TYR A 48 -9.42 10.27 1.22
N ASN A 49 -9.05 9.27 2.02
CA ASN A 49 -10.00 8.28 2.50
C ASN A 49 -10.41 8.56 3.96
N PRO A 50 -11.70 8.80 4.24
CA PRO A 50 -12.17 9.10 5.59
C PRO A 50 -11.95 7.96 6.59
N VAL A 51 -11.84 6.71 6.13
CA VAL A 51 -11.51 5.55 6.97
C VAL A 51 -10.18 5.75 7.71
N VAL A 52 -9.23 6.46 7.12
CA VAL A 52 -7.95 6.77 7.80
C VAL A 52 -8.18 7.70 8.99
N LYS A 53 -9.05 8.71 8.89
CA LYS A 53 -9.41 9.57 10.02
C LYS A 53 -10.15 8.77 11.11
N PHE A 54 -11.07 7.89 10.72
CA PHE A 54 -11.75 6.99 11.65
C PHE A 54 -10.76 6.10 12.40
N LEU A 55 -9.82 5.49 11.68
CA LEU A 55 -8.77 4.65 12.27
C LEU A 55 -7.79 5.43 13.15
N ALA A 56 -7.69 6.76 12.97
CA ALA A 56 -6.95 7.66 13.85
C ALA A 56 -7.74 8.08 15.09
N GLY A 57 -8.99 7.65 15.25
CA GLY A 57 -9.85 7.93 16.40
C GLY A 57 -10.77 9.14 16.22
N ALA A 58 -10.96 9.64 14.99
CA ALA A 58 -11.97 10.66 14.74
C ALA A 58 -13.39 10.07 14.88
N GLU A 59 -14.30 10.82 15.50
CA GLU A 59 -15.72 10.49 15.56
C GLU A 59 -16.34 10.71 14.17
N ILE A 60 -16.31 9.67 13.36
CA ILE A 60 -16.88 9.63 12.01
C ILE A 60 -17.86 8.47 11.96
N ASP A 61 -19.09 8.76 11.56
CA ASP A 61 -20.04 7.73 11.15
C ASP A 61 -19.65 7.26 9.76
N ILE A 62 -19.13 6.03 9.65
CA ILE A 62 -18.70 5.46 8.38
C ILE A 62 -19.90 5.12 7.49
N ASP A 63 -21.05 4.80 8.09
CA ASP A 63 -22.27 4.44 7.36
C ASP A 63 -22.99 5.70 6.84
N GLN A 64 -22.73 6.86 7.44
CA GLN A 64 -23.30 8.15 7.07
C GLN A 64 -22.22 9.23 6.91
N LEU A 65 -21.30 9.01 5.97
CA LEU A 65 -20.26 9.98 5.64
C LEU A 65 -20.86 11.27 5.06
N LEU A 66 -20.81 12.32 5.86
CA LEU A 66 -21.21 13.66 5.43
C LEU A 66 -20.12 14.27 4.53
N PRO A 67 -20.48 15.11 3.53
CA PRO A 67 -19.50 15.76 2.67
C PRO A 67 -18.42 16.55 3.43
N GLU A 68 -18.76 17.11 4.58
CA GLU A 68 -17.84 17.87 5.44
C GLU A 68 -16.82 16.97 6.15
N GLN A 69 -17.10 15.67 6.25
CA GLN A 69 -16.18 14.68 6.83
C GLN A 69 -15.16 14.16 5.81
N VAL A 70 -15.31 14.53 4.53
CA VAL A 70 -14.30 14.26 3.50
C VAL A 70 -13.04 15.04 3.88
N PRO A 71 -11.92 14.35 4.13
CA PRO A 71 -10.71 14.98 4.61
C PRO A 71 -10.13 15.99 3.62
N ASN A 72 -9.73 17.16 4.14
CA ASN A 72 -8.81 18.03 3.41
C ASN A 72 -7.46 17.31 3.24
N PHE A 73 -6.96 17.31 2.01
CA PHE A 73 -5.70 16.65 1.65
C PHE A 73 -4.54 17.00 2.58
N TRP A 74 -4.35 18.30 2.90
CA TRP A 74 -3.21 18.74 3.68
C TRP A 74 -3.29 18.29 5.13
N GLU A 75 -4.47 18.41 5.73
CA GLU A 75 -4.72 17.94 7.09
C GLU A 75 -4.51 16.43 7.22
N GLN A 76 -4.98 15.68 6.24
CA GLN A 76 -4.83 14.23 6.24
C GLN A 76 -3.39 13.79 5.97
N ALA A 77 -2.67 14.47 5.09
CA ALA A 77 -1.24 14.24 4.88
C ALA A 77 -0.46 14.49 6.18
N VAL A 78 -0.78 15.55 6.93
CA VAL A 78 -0.19 15.82 8.25
C VAL A 78 -0.57 14.73 9.27
N LEU A 79 -1.81 14.25 9.27
CA LEU A 79 -2.26 13.15 10.14
C LEU A 79 -1.46 11.87 9.87
N VAL A 80 -1.32 11.48 8.60
CA VAL A 80 -0.55 10.30 8.18
C VAL A 80 0.92 10.46 8.54
N ALA A 81 1.51 11.63 8.31
CA ALA A 81 2.90 11.91 8.66
C ALA A 81 3.15 11.84 10.17
N ARG A 82 2.19 12.30 10.99
CA ARG A 82 2.27 12.24 12.46
C ARG A 82 2.01 10.84 13.01
N ASN A 83 1.19 10.03 12.33
CA ASN A 83 0.81 8.70 12.76
C ASN A 83 0.84 7.70 11.58
N PRO A 84 2.04 7.30 11.13
CA PRO A 84 2.18 6.39 9.98
C PRO A 84 1.60 4.99 10.26
N ALA A 85 1.44 4.61 11.53
CA ALA A 85 0.82 3.34 11.90
C ALA A 85 -0.66 3.26 11.46
N VAL A 86 -1.38 4.39 11.44
CA VAL A 86 -2.77 4.44 10.95
C VAL A 86 -2.82 4.16 9.45
N ALA A 87 -1.92 4.74 8.65
CA ALA A 87 -1.83 4.46 7.22
C ALA A 87 -1.49 2.99 6.95
N ALA A 88 -0.57 2.41 7.72
CA ALA A 88 -0.25 0.98 7.64
C ALA A 88 -1.46 0.09 8.00
N LYS A 89 -2.22 0.44 9.05
CA LYS A 89 -3.43 -0.28 9.45
C LYS A 89 -4.52 -0.19 8.38
N PHE A 90 -4.74 1.00 7.83
CA PHE A 90 -5.64 1.25 6.71
C PHE A 90 -5.29 0.37 5.50
N PHE A 91 -4.02 0.42 5.06
CA PHE A 91 -3.54 -0.38 3.94
C PHE A 91 -3.77 -1.87 4.17
N ASN A 92 -3.42 -2.38 5.36
CA ASN A 92 -3.60 -3.79 5.70
C ASN A 92 -5.07 -4.22 5.70
N ILE A 93 -5.99 -3.38 6.21
CA ILE A 93 -7.44 -3.67 6.18
C ILE A 93 -7.93 -3.76 4.73
N TYR A 94 -7.59 -2.76 3.90
CA TYR A 94 -8.01 -2.72 2.50
C TYR A 94 -7.46 -3.92 1.71
N MET A 95 -6.18 -4.24 1.88
CA MET A 95 -5.58 -5.37 1.19
C MET A 95 -6.18 -6.71 1.62
N LYS A 96 -6.46 -6.90 2.92
CA LYS A 96 -7.14 -8.11 3.40
C LYS A 96 -8.56 -8.22 2.85
N ALA A 97 -9.33 -7.13 2.85
CA ALA A 97 -10.68 -7.11 2.29
C ALA A 97 -10.66 -7.44 0.80
N PHE A 98 -9.75 -6.84 0.04
CA PHE A 98 -9.59 -7.12 -1.38
C PHE A 98 -9.26 -8.60 -1.65
N ILE A 99 -8.28 -9.16 -0.92
CA ILE A 99 -7.88 -10.57 -1.07
C ILE A 99 -9.01 -11.52 -0.68
N HIS A 100 -9.86 -11.15 0.28
CA HIS A 100 -10.97 -11.98 0.72
C HIS A 100 -12.11 -12.08 -0.32
N VAL A 101 -12.28 -11.06 -1.15
CA VAL A 101 -13.35 -10.99 -2.16
C VAL A 101 -12.93 -11.61 -3.50
N LEU A 102 -11.63 -11.72 -3.75
CA LEU A 102 -11.07 -12.49 -4.87
C LEU A 102 -11.13 -13.99 -4.62
#